data_AF-E4YEU8-F1
#
_entry.id   AF-E4YEU8-F1
#
_cell.length_a   1.000
_cell.length_b   1.000
_cell.length_c   1.000
_cell.angle_alpha   90.00
_cell.angle_beta   90.00
_cell.angle_gamma   90.00
#
_symmetry.space_group_name_H-M   'P 1'
#
loop_
_entity.id
_entity.type
_entity.pdbx_description
1 polymer ?
#
loop_
_entity_poly.entity_id
_entity_poly.type
_entity_poly.pdbx_seq_one_letter_code
_entity_poly.pdbx_strand_id
1 'polypeptide(L)' 'AGCIAESKLKDLLPALPILYVKAVPIERLETKNMYECPVYKTAERGPNYVWTFNLRTKDHQNKWILGGVALLLQN' A
#
# COMPACT_ATOMS: atom_id res chain seq x y z
N ALA A 1 6.12 0.57 -14.46
CA ALA A 1 5.26 -0.58 -14.12
C ALA A 1 5.81 -1.21 -12.84
N GLY A 2 4.96 -1.64 -11.91
CA GLY A 2 5.38 -2.21 -10.61
C GLY A 2 5.55 -1.20 -9.46
N CYS A 3 4.80 -0.09 -9.47
CA CYS A 3 4.75 0.89 -8.38
C CYS A 3 3.31 1.40 -8.19
N ILE A 4 2.99 1.94 -7.01
CA ILE A 4 1.72 2.63 -6.78
C ILE A 4 1.55 3.79 -7.77
N ALA A 5 0.30 4.04 -8.14
CA ALA A 5 -0.11 5.09 -9.05
C ALA A 5 -1.48 5.63 -8.62
N GLU A 6 -1.84 6.80 -9.15
CA GLU A 6 -3.18 7.37 -8.96
C GLU A 6 -4.25 6.41 -9.48
N SER A 7 -5.40 6.42 -8.79
CA SER A 7 -6.55 5.67 -9.26
C SER A 7 -7.17 6.30 -10.50
N LYS A 8 -7.94 5.49 -11.23
CA LYS A 8 -8.78 5.99 -12.33
C LYS A 8 -9.95 6.79 -11.76
N LEU A 9 -10.46 7.73 -12.56
CA LEU A 9 -11.61 8.54 -12.17
C LEU A 9 -12.81 7.64 -11.79
N LYS A 10 -13.40 7.91 -10.62
CA LYS A 10 -14.54 7.15 -10.04
C LYS A 10 -14.24 5.68 -9.69
N ASP A 11 -12.97 5.27 -9.67
CA ASP A 11 -12.56 3.96 -9.20
C ASP A 11 -11.91 4.10 -7.82
N LEU A 12 -12.68 3.91 -6.74
CA LEU A 12 -12.19 4.20 -5.38
C LEU A 12 -11.33 3.05 -4.82
N LEU A 13 -11.71 1.81 -5.13
CA LEU A 13 -11.10 0.59 -4.59
C LEU A 13 -10.72 -0.35 -5.75
N PRO A 14 -9.73 0.03 -6.57
CA PRO A 14 -9.28 -0.83 -7.66
C PRO A 14 -8.75 -2.14 -7.09
N ALA A 15 -9.09 -3.26 -7.75
CA ALA A 15 -8.54 -4.56 -7.39
C ALA A 15 -7.02 -4.54 -7.51
N LEU A 16 -6.34 -4.94 -6.44
CA LEU A 16 -4.89 -4.98 -6.43
C LEU A 16 -4.39 -6.12 -7.34
N PRO A 17 -3.39 -5.89 -8.21
CA PRO A 17 -2.74 -7.00 -8.89
C PRO A 17 -2.05 -7.93 -7.89
N ILE A 18 -1.75 -9.15 -8.33
CA ILE A 18 -1.07 -10.14 -7.49
C ILE A 18 0.26 -9.57 -6.99
N LEU A 19 0.44 -9.56 -5.67
CA LEU A 19 1.69 -9.19 -5.02
C LEU A 19 2.53 -10.43 -4.73
N TYR A 20 3.82 -10.35 -5.04
CA TYR A 20 4.80 -11.33 -4.59
C TYR A 20 5.41 -10.90 -3.26
N VAL A 21 5.11 -11.64 -2.21
CA VAL A 21 5.60 -11.38 -0.85
C VAL A 21 6.68 -12.39 -0.51
N LYS A 22 7.85 -11.90 -0.08
CA LYS A 22 8.97 -12.73 0.37
C LYS A 22 9.47 -12.25 1.73
N ALA A 23 9.85 -13.18 2.59
CA ALA A 23 10.59 -12.86 3.81
C ALA A 23 12.03 -12.47 3.44
N VAL A 24 12.53 -11.38 4.02
CA VAL A 24 13.88 -10.87 3.80
C VAL A 24 14.44 -10.42 5.17
N PRO A 25 15.72 -10.69 5.48
CA PRO A 25 16.38 -10.11 6.66
C PRO A 25 16.33 -8.59 6.65
N ILE A 26 16.28 -7.97 7.84
CA ILE A 26 16.05 -6.52 7.98
C ILE A 26 17.17 -5.70 7.33
N GLU A 27 18.42 -6.22 7.32
CA GLU A 27 19.56 -5.50 6.73
C GLU A 27 19.45 -5.42 5.19
N ARG A 28 18.64 -6.28 4.58
CA ARG A 28 18.42 -6.33 3.13
C ARG A 28 17.09 -5.70 2.71
N LEU A 29 16.35 -5.10 3.65
CA LEU A 29 15.09 -4.45 3.35
C LEU A 29 15.33 -3.17 2.53
N GLU A 30 14.78 -3.10 1.32
CA GLU A 30 14.79 -1.88 0.51
C GLU A 30 13.81 -0.87 1.08
N THR A 31 14.31 0.26 1.58
CA THR A 31 13.47 1.36 2.13
C THR A 31 13.40 2.59 1.21
N LYS A 32 14.27 2.68 0.20
CA LYS A 32 14.29 3.80 -0.74
C LYS A 32 13.10 3.76 -1.68
N ASN A 33 12.45 4.91 -1.86
CA ASN A 33 11.29 5.06 -2.76
C ASN A 33 10.16 4.05 -2.45
N MET A 34 9.98 3.74 -1.16
CA MET A 34 8.87 2.93 -0.68
C MET A 34 7.88 3.80 0.07
N TYR A 35 6.62 3.41 -0.02
CA TYR A 35 5.54 3.92 0.80
C TYR A 35 5.09 2.80 1.73
N GLU A 36 5.14 3.08 3.03
CA GLU A 36 4.61 2.21 4.09
C GLU A 36 3.08 2.26 4.08
N CYS A 37 2.47 1.41 3.28
CA CYS A 37 1.02 1.38 3.06
C CYS A 37 0.33 0.47 4.09
N PRO A 38 -0.57 1.01 4.93
CA PRO A 38 -1.29 0.21 5.91
C PRO A 38 -2.35 -0.67 5.24
N VAL A 39 -2.58 -1.85 5.82
CA VAL A 39 -3.61 -2.81 5.41
C VAL A 39 -4.68 -2.89 6.48
N TYR A 40 -5.94 -2.76 6.08
CA TYR A 40 -7.11 -2.93 6.92
C TYR A 40 -8.00 -4.06 6.42
N LYS A 41 -8.82 -4.64 7.29
CA LYS A 41 -9.83 -5.63 6.88
C LYS A 41 -11.02 -5.02 6.14
N THR A 42 -11.37 -3.77 6.42
CA THR A 42 -12.58 -3.12 5.87
C THR A 42 -12.30 -1.68 5.46
N ALA A 43 -13.11 -1.17 4.52
CA ALA A 43 -12.99 0.20 3.99
C ALA A 43 -13.20 1.29 5.05
N GLU A 44 -13.88 0.98 6.15
CA GLU A 44 -14.11 1.90 7.28
C GLU A 44 -12.83 2.19 8.08
N ARG A 45 -11.78 1.39 7.92
CA ARG A 45 -10.44 1.61 8.53
C ARG A 45 -10.47 1.89 10.05
N GLY A 46 -11.38 1.24 10.75
CA GLY A 46 -11.49 1.28 12.21
C GLY A 46 -10.40 0.45 12.91
N PRO A 47 -10.70 -0.24 14.03
CA PRO A 47 -9.74 -1.06 14.77
C PRO A 47 -9.41 -2.39 14.07
N ASN A 48 -9.27 -2.36 12.75
CA ASN A 48 -9.11 -3.51 11.87
C ASN A 48 -7.77 -3.48 11.13
N TYR A 49 -6.75 -2.82 11.71
CA TYR A 49 -5.39 -2.81 11.18
C TYR A 49 -4.81 -4.23 11.21
N VAL A 50 -4.15 -4.60 10.11
CA VAL A 50 -3.55 -5.94 9.95
C VAL A 50 -2.03 -5.85 9.88
N TRP A 51 -1.51 -5.06 8.95
CA TRP A 51 -0.07 -4.99 8.67
C TRP A 51 0.26 -3.75 7.83
N THR A 52 1.55 -3.44 7.68
CA THR A 52 2.05 -2.38 6.79
C THR A 52 2.97 -2.98 5.72
N PHE A 53 2.65 -2.75 4.44
CA PHE A 53 3.46 -3.20 3.30
C PHE A 53 4.27 -2.07 2.69
N ASN A 54 5.51 -2.37 2.31
CA ASN A 54 6.38 -1.43 1.59
C ASN A 54 6.07 -1.48 0.08
N LEU A 55 5.27 -0.53 -0.40
CA LEU A 55 4.93 -0.40 -1.81
C LEU A 55 5.89 0.54 -2.52
N ARG A 56 6.43 0.12 -3.67
CA ARG A 56 7.30 0.98 -4.49
C ARG A 56 6.53 2.19 -4.99
N THR A 57 7.08 3.39 -4.87
CA THR A 57 6.50 4.65 -5.32
C THR A 57 7.48 5.46 -6.17
N LYS A 58 6.96 6.30 -7.07
CA LYS A 58 7.74 7.33 -7.78
C LYS A 58 7.62 8.71 -7.12
N ASP A 59 6.54 8.95 -6.41
CA ASP A 59 6.25 10.18 -5.67
C ASP A 59 6.76 10.08 -4.24
N HIS A 60 6.92 11.24 -3.59
CA HIS A 60 7.26 11.30 -2.16
C HIS A 60 6.14 10.66 -1.31
N GLN A 61 6.51 9.88 -0.29
CA GLN A 61 5.57 9.15 0.57
C GLN A 61 4.43 10.01 1.14
N ASN A 62 4.72 11.28 1.47
CA ASN A 62 3.75 12.24 2.00
C ASN A 62 2.51 12.41 1.11
N LYS A 63 2.64 12.24 -0.21
CA LYS A 63 1.51 12.30 -1.14
C LYS A 63 0.46 11.23 -0.78
N TRP A 64 0.91 10.00 -0.55
CA TRP A 64 0.04 8.87 -0.24
C TRP A 64 -0.46 8.91 1.20
N ILE A 65 0.36 9.42 2.12
CA ILE A 65 -0.03 9.65 3.52
C ILE A 65 -1.18 10.67 3.60
N LEU A 66 -1.03 11.84 2.94
CA LEU A 66 -2.06 12.88 2.93
C LEU A 66 -3.31 12.46 2.16
N GLY A 67 -3.16 11.64 1.12
CA GLY A 67 -4.29 11.03 0.41
C GLY A 67 -4.99 9.93 1.21
N GLY A 68 -4.45 9.52 2.36
CA GLY A 68 -4.97 8.42 3.15
C GLY A 68 -5.06 7.13 2.34
N VAL A 69 -4.04 6.78 1.58
CA VAL A 69 -4.06 5.54 0.80
C VAL A 69 -3.86 4.34 1.73
N ALA A 70 -4.60 3.27 1.48
CA ALA A 70 -4.50 2.04 2.24
C ALA A 70 -4.85 0.84 1.35
N LEU A 71 -4.34 -0.33 1.72
CA LEU A 71 -4.77 -1.61 1.18
C LEU A 71 -5.94 -2.14 2.02
N LEU A 72 -6.85 -2.84 1.36
CA LEU A 72 -7.96 -3.53 2.02
C LEU A 72 -7.84 -5.04 1.75
N LEU A 73 -7.98 -5.84 2.79
CA LEU A 73 -8.26 -7.26 2.62
C LEU A 73 -9.72 -7.39 2.22
N GLN A 74 -9.97 -7.98 1.07
CA GLN A 74 -11.33 -8.23 0.61
C GLN A 74 -11.95 -9.36 1.43
N ASN A 75 -13.17 -9.16 1.91
CA ASN A 75 -14.06 -10.21 2.36
C ASN A 75 -15.30 -10.20 1.47
#